data_AF-A0A3M9NAJ0-F1
#
_entry.id   AF-A0A3M9NAJ0-F1
#
_cell.length_a   1.000
_cell.length_b   1.000
_cell.length_c   1.000
_cell.angle_alpha   90.00
_cell.angle_beta   90.00
_cell.angle_gamma   90.00
#
_symmetry.space_group_name_H-M   'P 1'
#
loop_
_entity.id
_entity.type
_entity.pdbx_description
1 polymer ?
#
loop_
_entity_poly.entity_id
_entity_poly.type
_entity_poly.pdbx_seq_one_letter_code
_entity_poly.pdbx_strand_id
1 'polypeptide(L)'
;MFCKFDLCEFYNVVFGGLLIGVITSFIFVWLTKKIEYYNFKRKYKHLQSSNKNFDWVAYSMKKSNGRIREDYPNGAKMHIIVKHGKIYLKLRQSDERLWTGELIIQQDNFGIVGLKYTDMHEYGRRECVIGKFVENGILFDFLFLTPLNGRIYYIDKQDDSKSIVHYNYDTEILIRQGGSAQ
;
A
#
# COMPACT_ATOMS: atom_id res chain seq x y z
N MET A 1 58.16 -28.88 19.57
CA MET A 1 56.92 -29.65 19.83
C MET A 1 55.92 -29.26 18.75
N PHE A 2 55.96 -29.95 17.61
CA PHE A 2 55.04 -29.69 16.50
C PHE A 2 53.73 -30.41 16.81
N CYS A 3 52.66 -29.65 17.04
CA CYS A 3 51.32 -30.18 17.22
C CYS A 3 50.96 -31.01 15.98
N LYS A 4 50.71 -32.31 16.15
CA LYS A 4 50.01 -33.12 15.14
C LYS A 4 48.54 -32.68 15.18
N PHE A 5 48.21 -31.60 14.48
CA PHE A 5 46.82 -31.28 14.21
C PHE A 5 46.29 -32.41 13.31
N ASP A 6 45.38 -33.22 13.85
CA ASP A 6 44.79 -34.31 13.09
C ASP A 6 43.97 -33.71 11.92
N LEU A 7 44.06 -34.29 10.73
CA LEU A 7 43.29 -33.82 9.56
C LEU A 7 41.79 -33.79 9.88
N CYS A 8 41.31 -34.71 10.72
CA CYS A 8 39.95 -34.71 11.26
C CYS A 8 39.61 -33.49 12.12
N GLU A 9 40.52 -33.02 12.98
CA GLU A 9 40.31 -31.78 13.75
C GLU A 9 40.30 -30.55 12.85
N PHE A 10 41.19 -30.51 11.85
CA PHE A 10 41.20 -29.42 10.87
C PHE A 10 39.88 -29.36 10.09
N TYR A 11 39.38 -30.50 9.59
CA TYR A 11 38.08 -30.56 8.92
C TYR A 11 36.94 -30.19 9.88
N ASN A 12 36.93 -30.66 11.12
CA ASN A 12 35.88 -30.29 12.08
C ASN A 12 35.89 -28.78 12.41
N VAL A 13 37.05 -28.15 12.51
CA VAL A 13 37.16 -26.69 12.74
C VAL A 13 36.71 -25.91 11.51
N VAL A 14 37.14 -26.30 10.31
CA VAL A 14 36.78 -25.61 9.06
C VAL A 14 35.31 -25.82 8.70
N PHE A 15 34.81 -27.06 8.73
CA PHE A 15 33.40 -27.36 8.47
C PHE A 15 32.49 -26.85 9.58
N GLY A 16 32.91 -26.91 10.86
CA GLY A 16 32.17 -26.34 11.97
C GLY A 16 32.04 -24.82 11.86
N GLY A 17 33.14 -24.13 11.56
CA GLY A 17 33.15 -22.68 11.32
C GLY A 17 32.29 -22.27 10.12
N LEU A 18 32.38 -23.00 8.99
CA LEU A 18 31.53 -22.78 7.81
C LEU A 18 30.05 -23.01 8.12
N LEU A 19 29.72 -24.12 8.77
CA LEU A 19 28.33 -24.49 9.07
C LEU A 19 27.70 -23.48 10.04
N ILE A 20 28.42 -23.10 11.10
CA ILE A 20 27.99 -22.05 12.02
C ILE A 20 27.83 -20.72 11.28
N GLY A 21 28.79 -20.32 10.44
CA GLY A 21 28.70 -19.09 9.65
C GLY A 21 27.49 -19.05 8.72
N VAL A 22 27.18 -20.16 8.05
CA VAL A 22 25.99 -20.32 7.20
C VAL A 22 24.71 -20.21 8.03
N ILE A 23 24.61 -20.94 9.14
CA ILE A 23 23.44 -20.91 10.02
C ILE A 23 23.23 -19.50 10.58
N THR A 24 24.28 -18.86 11.10
CA THR A 24 24.21 -17.49 11.62
C THR A 24 23.78 -16.50 10.55
N SER A 25 24.24 -16.65 9.31
CA SER A 25 23.81 -15.79 8.18
C SER A 25 22.31 -15.94 7.89
N PHE A 26 21.79 -17.17 7.87
CA PHE A 26 20.35 -17.41 7.71
C PHE A 26 19.53 -16.81 8.85
N ILE A 27 19.98 -17.00 10.10
CA ILE A 27 19.32 -16.42 11.28
C ILE A 27 19.32 -14.89 11.20
N PHE A 28 20.44 -14.28 10.81
CA PHE A 28 20.56 -12.83 10.66
C PHE A 28 19.59 -12.29 9.60
N VAL A 29 19.56 -12.88 8.40
CA VAL A 29 18.62 -12.48 7.34
C VAL A 29 17.17 -12.64 7.79
N TRP A 30 16.86 -13.72 8.50
CA TRP A 30 15.52 -13.97 9.03
C TRP A 30 15.11 -12.94 10.09
N LEU A 31 16.01 -12.60 11.02
CA LEU A 31 15.79 -11.58 12.04
C LEU A 31 15.55 -10.21 11.40
N THR A 32 16.39 -9.81 10.44
CA THR A 32 16.27 -8.53 9.73
C THR A 32 14.91 -8.42 9.02
N LYS A 33 14.51 -9.45 8.26
CA LYS A 33 13.18 -9.50 7.63
C LYS A 33 12.03 -9.43 8.63
N LYS A 34 12.17 -10.09 9.79
CA LYS A 34 11.17 -9.99 10.85
C LYS A 34 11.07 -8.59 11.43
N ILE A 35 12.21 -7.95 11.75
CA ILE A 35 12.26 -6.58 12.28
C ILE A 35 11.60 -5.61 11.29
N GLU A 36 11.95 -5.69 10.01
CA GLU A 36 11.33 -4.90 8.94
C GLU A 36 9.81 -5.08 8.91
N TYR A 37 9.35 -6.34 8.95
CA TYR A 37 7.93 -6.65 8.97
C TYR A 37 7.21 -6.09 10.22
N TYR A 38 7.80 -6.22 11.41
CA TYR A 38 7.24 -5.68 12.64
C TYR A 38 7.17 -4.15 12.62
N ASN A 39 8.23 -3.49 12.15
CA ASN A 39 8.28 -2.04 12.01
C ASN A 39 7.24 -1.54 11.01
N PHE A 40 7.12 -2.21 9.86
CA PHE A 40 6.09 -1.91 8.85
C PHE A 40 4.69 -2.07 9.43
N LYS A 41 4.41 -3.21 10.06
CA LYS A 41 3.10 -3.49 10.65
C LYS A 41 2.79 -2.46 11.74
N ARG A 42 3.73 -2.14 12.63
CA ARG A 42 3.52 -1.14 13.68
C ARG A 42 3.20 0.24 13.08
N LYS A 43 3.97 0.67 12.07
CA LYS A 43 3.80 1.97 11.42
C LYS A 43 2.43 2.09 10.74
N TYR A 44 2.02 1.09 9.96
CA TYR A 44 0.81 1.19 9.12
C TYR A 44 -0.42 0.46 9.65
N LYS A 45 -0.35 -0.21 10.81
CA LYS A 45 -1.50 -0.91 11.43
C LYS A 45 -2.71 0.00 11.57
N HIS A 46 -2.50 1.28 11.85
CA HIS A 46 -3.60 2.24 11.96
C HIS A 46 -4.44 2.25 10.68
N LEU A 47 -3.85 2.17 9.48
CA LEU A 47 -4.58 2.22 8.22
C LEU A 47 -5.52 1.03 7.97
N GLN A 48 -5.32 -0.07 8.68
CA GLN A 48 -6.07 -1.29 8.46
C GLN A 48 -7.55 -1.09 8.79
N SER A 49 -8.42 -1.45 7.84
CA SER A 49 -9.86 -1.42 8.01
C SER A 49 -10.36 -2.46 9.01
N SER A 50 -11.49 -2.15 9.66
CA SER A 50 -12.20 -3.11 10.51
C SER A 50 -12.78 -4.26 9.67
N ASN A 51 -12.80 -5.48 10.24
CA ASN A 51 -13.28 -6.75 9.65
C ASN A 51 -14.04 -6.67 8.31
N LYS A 52 -13.33 -6.82 7.17
CA LYS A 52 -13.88 -6.83 5.79
C LYS A 52 -14.76 -5.62 5.39
N ASN A 53 -14.84 -4.57 6.22
CA ASN A 53 -15.69 -3.42 6.00
C ASN A 53 -15.00 -2.39 5.09
N PHE A 54 -15.78 -1.77 4.21
CA PHE A 54 -15.36 -0.61 3.43
C PHE A 54 -15.62 0.66 4.26
N ASP A 55 -14.71 0.96 5.17
CA ASP A 55 -14.83 2.01 6.19
C ASP A 55 -14.12 3.33 5.82
N TRP A 56 -13.32 3.34 4.76
CA TRP A 56 -12.73 4.56 4.20
C TRP A 56 -13.69 5.17 3.20
N VAL A 57 -14.23 6.34 3.50
CA VAL A 57 -15.23 7.01 2.66
C VAL A 57 -14.54 8.03 1.76
N ALA A 58 -14.81 7.98 0.45
CA ALA A 58 -14.20 8.89 -0.52
C ALA A 58 -15.04 10.15 -0.74
N TYR A 59 -14.33 11.27 -0.88
CA TYR A 59 -14.87 12.59 -1.21
C TYR A 59 -14.11 13.16 -2.41
N SER A 60 -14.84 13.83 -3.29
CA SER A 60 -14.25 14.48 -4.46
C SER A 60 -13.61 15.82 -4.07
N MET A 61 -12.55 16.20 -4.81
CA MET A 61 -11.88 17.50 -4.66
C MET A 61 -11.61 18.08 -6.06
N LYS A 62 -12.28 19.19 -6.40
CA LYS A 62 -12.22 19.78 -7.74
C LYS A 62 -11.14 20.86 -7.81
N LYS A 63 -10.49 21.02 -8.96
CA LYS A 63 -9.55 22.16 -9.13
C LYS A 63 -10.26 23.52 -9.03
N SER A 64 -11.52 23.60 -9.48
CA SER A 64 -12.31 24.85 -9.50
C SER A 64 -12.60 25.42 -8.12
N ASN A 65 -12.69 24.58 -7.08
CA ASN A 65 -12.91 25.03 -5.70
C ASN A 65 -11.60 25.09 -4.89
N GLY A 66 -10.43 25.09 -5.56
CA GLY A 66 -9.14 25.07 -4.88
C GLY A 66 -8.79 23.73 -4.25
N ARG A 67 -9.41 22.63 -4.72
CA ARG A 67 -9.30 21.27 -4.14
C ARG A 67 -9.76 21.26 -2.68
N ILE A 68 -10.94 21.78 -2.43
CA ILE A 68 -11.61 21.63 -1.14
C ILE A 68 -12.46 20.35 -1.19
N ARG A 69 -12.45 19.57 -0.09
CA ARG A 69 -13.29 18.38 0.10
C ARG A 69 -14.76 18.77 -0.06
N GLU A 70 -15.50 18.08 -0.93
CA GLU A 70 -16.96 18.26 -1.01
C GLU A 70 -17.67 17.76 0.26
N ASP A 71 -18.79 18.38 0.63
CA ASP A 71 -19.52 18.03 1.87
C ASP A 71 -20.11 16.63 1.85
N TYR A 72 -20.47 16.14 0.67
CA TYR A 72 -21.08 14.82 0.48
C TYR A 72 -20.08 13.82 -0.10
N PRO A 73 -20.10 12.56 0.36
CA PRO A 73 -19.24 11.53 -0.19
C PRO A 73 -19.63 11.20 -1.63
N ASN A 74 -18.66 10.85 -2.46
CA ASN A 74 -18.89 10.54 -3.88
C ASN A 74 -19.42 9.11 -4.12
N GLY A 75 -19.74 8.38 -3.05
CA GLY A 75 -20.25 7.01 -3.07
C GLY A 75 -19.16 5.93 -3.09
N ALA A 76 -17.91 6.24 -3.41
CA ALA A 76 -16.83 5.28 -3.36
C ALA A 76 -16.35 5.03 -1.93
N LYS A 77 -15.97 3.77 -1.64
CA LYS A 77 -15.47 3.36 -0.34
C LYS A 77 -14.31 2.39 -0.49
N MET A 78 -13.37 2.40 0.45
CA MET A 78 -12.18 1.56 0.41
C MET A 78 -12.04 0.68 1.66
N HIS A 79 -11.53 -0.52 1.43
CA HIS A 79 -11.10 -1.46 2.44
C HIS A 79 -9.59 -1.67 2.33
N ILE A 80 -8.87 -1.48 3.44
CA ILE A 80 -7.41 -1.53 3.51
C ILE A 80 -6.96 -2.71 4.36
N ILE A 81 -6.06 -3.53 3.82
CA ILE A 81 -5.48 -4.68 4.50
C ILE A 81 -3.97 -4.50 4.58
N VAL A 82 -3.42 -4.51 5.80
CA VAL A 82 -1.98 -4.42 6.04
C VAL A 82 -1.44 -5.80 6.40
N LYS A 83 -0.71 -6.44 5.47
CA LYS A 83 -0.18 -7.80 5.67
C LYS A 83 1.10 -8.01 4.87
N HIS A 84 2.02 -8.84 5.38
CA HIS A 84 3.26 -9.24 4.72
C HIS A 84 4.12 -8.08 4.16
N GLY A 85 4.25 -6.97 4.90
CA GLY A 85 5.04 -5.83 4.43
C GLY A 85 4.39 -5.04 3.28
N LYS A 86 3.09 -5.27 3.02
CA LYS A 86 2.32 -4.63 1.97
C LYS A 86 1.00 -4.06 2.50
N ILE A 87 0.48 -3.06 1.77
CA ILE A 87 -0.85 -2.49 1.98
C ILE A 87 -1.68 -2.84 0.74
N TYR A 88 -2.68 -3.71 0.93
CA TYR A 88 -3.62 -4.09 -0.12
C TYR A 88 -4.87 -3.24 -0.01
N LEU A 89 -5.41 -2.85 -1.16
CA LEU A 89 -6.57 -1.99 -1.28
C LEU A 89 -7.67 -2.73 -2.03
N LYS A 90 -8.90 -2.56 -1.55
CA LYS A 90 -10.11 -2.86 -2.33
C LYS A 90 -10.95 -1.61 -2.34
N LEU A 91 -11.23 -1.07 -3.52
CA LEU A 91 -12.09 0.08 -3.70
C LEU A 91 -13.41 -0.41 -4.30
N ARG A 92 -14.52 0.00 -3.70
CA ARG A 92 -15.87 -0.18 -4.22
C ARG A 92 -16.37 1.17 -4.71
N GLN A 93 -16.74 1.25 -5.98
CA GLN A 93 -17.33 2.45 -6.55
C GLN A 93 -18.83 2.53 -6.23
N SER A 94 -19.44 3.68 -6.54
CA SER A 94 -20.87 3.94 -6.33
C SER A 94 -21.79 2.99 -7.11
N ASP A 95 -21.28 2.41 -8.20
CA ASP A 95 -21.96 1.41 -9.04
C ASP A 95 -21.69 -0.04 -8.58
N GLU A 96 -21.18 -0.22 -7.36
CA GLU A 96 -20.79 -1.50 -6.76
C GLU A 96 -19.62 -2.23 -7.46
N ARG A 97 -19.01 -1.65 -8.48
CA ARG A 97 -17.82 -2.25 -9.11
C ARG A 97 -16.62 -2.23 -8.18
N LEU A 98 -15.79 -3.25 -8.30
CA LEU A 98 -14.65 -3.47 -7.43
C LEU A 98 -13.33 -3.30 -8.16
N TRP A 99 -12.47 -2.49 -7.56
CA TRP A 99 -11.06 -2.43 -7.88
C TRP A 99 -10.25 -3.08 -6.76
N THR A 100 -9.17 -3.74 -7.13
CA THR A 100 -8.21 -4.30 -6.19
C THR A 100 -6.80 -3.88 -6.55
N GLY A 101 -5.94 -3.78 -5.56
CA GLY A 101 -4.55 -3.43 -5.82
C GLY A 101 -3.72 -3.23 -4.57
N GLU A 102 -2.66 -2.45 -4.70
CA GLU A 102 -1.68 -2.21 -3.64
C GLU A 102 -1.25 -0.75 -3.55
N LEU A 103 -0.93 -0.33 -2.32
CA LEU A 103 -0.26 0.92 -2.01
C LEU A 103 1.21 0.63 -1.71
N ILE A 104 2.09 1.14 -2.57
CA ILE A 104 3.54 1.08 -2.41
C ILE A 104 3.98 2.38 -1.75
N ILE A 105 4.39 2.29 -0.49
CA ILE A 105 4.86 3.44 0.27
C ILE A 105 6.30 3.79 -0.14
N GLN A 106 6.53 5.07 -0.39
CA GLN A 106 7.83 5.70 -0.58
C GLN A 106 8.24 6.45 0.70
N GLN A 107 9.11 7.43 0.59
CA GLN A 107 9.55 8.24 1.74
C GLN A 107 8.41 9.17 2.24
N ASP A 108 8.48 9.57 3.51
CA ASP A 108 7.64 10.62 4.09
C ASP A 108 6.11 10.45 3.97
N ASN A 109 5.62 9.21 4.08
CA ASN A 109 4.19 8.86 3.96
C ASN A 109 3.57 9.19 2.59
N PHE A 110 4.41 9.45 1.59
CA PHE A 110 4.05 9.46 0.19
C PHE A 110 4.07 8.03 -0.36
N GLY A 111 3.25 7.73 -1.35
CA GLY A 111 3.21 6.42 -1.98
C GLY A 111 2.48 6.43 -3.31
N ILE A 112 2.51 5.30 -3.98
CA ILE A 112 1.80 5.07 -5.24
C ILE A 112 0.74 4.01 -5.01
N VAL A 113 -0.51 4.36 -5.32
CA VAL A 113 -1.64 3.43 -5.39
C VAL A 113 -1.72 2.90 -6.81
N GLY A 114 -1.68 1.58 -6.95
CA GLY A 114 -2.09 0.89 -8.18
C GLY A 114 -3.39 0.14 -7.93
N LEU A 115 -4.40 0.35 -8.77
CA LEU A 115 -5.69 -0.33 -8.71
C LEU A 115 -5.99 -0.94 -10.08
N LYS A 116 -6.65 -2.09 -10.09
CA LYS A 116 -7.18 -2.76 -11.29
C LYS A 116 -8.62 -3.18 -11.05
N TYR A 117 -9.50 -3.01 -12.04
CA TYR A 117 -10.81 -3.66 -12.01
C TYR A 117 -10.68 -5.18 -11.87
N THR A 118 -11.60 -5.80 -11.15
CA THR A 118 -11.62 -7.26 -10.99
C THR A 118 -12.08 -7.99 -12.25
N ASP A 119 -12.92 -7.34 -13.04
CA ASP A 119 -13.64 -7.86 -14.20
C ASP A 119 -13.14 -7.31 -15.55
N MET A 120 -12.30 -6.27 -15.54
CA MET A 120 -11.80 -5.59 -16.75
C MET A 120 -10.27 -5.46 -16.78
N HIS A 121 -9.73 -5.23 -17.98
CA HIS A 121 -8.30 -5.00 -18.21
C HIS A 121 -7.93 -3.51 -18.06
N GLU A 122 -8.52 -2.84 -17.09
CA GLU A 122 -8.26 -1.43 -16.80
C GLU A 122 -7.50 -1.28 -15.48
N TYR A 123 -6.51 -0.37 -15.50
CA TYR A 123 -5.60 -0.11 -14.41
C TYR A 123 -5.52 1.40 -14.15
N GLY A 124 -5.60 1.79 -12.89
CA GLY A 124 -5.42 3.15 -12.41
C GLY A 124 -4.17 3.24 -11.54
N ARG A 125 -3.35 4.29 -11.75
CA ARG A 125 -2.25 4.63 -10.85
C ARG A 125 -2.41 6.05 -10.33
N ARG A 126 -2.22 6.22 -9.02
CA ARG A 126 -2.40 7.51 -8.34
C ARG A 126 -1.27 7.73 -7.34
N GLU A 127 -0.85 8.96 -7.18
CA GLU A 127 -0.05 9.35 -6.03
C GLU A 127 -0.94 9.38 -4.80
N CYS A 128 -0.36 9.05 -3.66
CA CYS A 128 -1.05 8.93 -2.39
C CYS A 128 -0.23 9.60 -1.30
N VAL A 129 -0.88 10.48 -0.55
CA VAL A 129 -0.32 11.03 0.69
C VAL A 129 -1.18 10.53 1.85
N ILE A 130 -0.50 9.99 2.87
CA ILE A 130 -1.14 9.51 4.09
C ILE A 130 -0.92 10.54 5.19
N GLY A 131 -1.99 10.92 5.85
CA GLY A 131 -1.89 11.83 6.97
C GLY A 131 -3.04 11.71 7.96
N LYS A 132 -3.09 12.67 8.88
CA LYS A 132 -4.14 12.80 9.87
C LYS A 132 -4.56 14.25 9.99
N PHE A 133 -5.83 14.49 10.36
CA PHE A 133 -6.34 15.81 10.69
C PHE A 133 -7.35 15.71 11.83
N VAL A 134 -7.64 16.83 12.48
CA VAL A 134 -8.67 16.93 13.54
C VAL A 134 -9.80 17.80 13.04
N GLU A 135 -11.03 17.32 13.18
CA GLU A 135 -12.25 18.06 12.83
C GLU A 135 -13.25 17.87 13.98
N ASN A 136 -13.71 18.97 14.58
CA ASN A 136 -14.62 18.97 15.74
C ASN A 136 -14.12 18.11 16.93
N GLY A 137 -12.81 18.11 17.20
CA GLY A 137 -12.19 17.33 18.28
C GLY A 137 -12.03 15.83 17.98
N ILE A 138 -12.41 15.37 16.78
CA ILE A 138 -12.28 13.98 16.36
C ILE A 138 -11.05 13.86 15.43
N LEU A 139 -10.19 12.87 15.70
CA LEU A 139 -9.03 12.55 14.86
C LEU A 139 -9.47 11.69 13.67
N PHE A 140 -9.05 12.08 12.47
CA PHE A 140 -9.28 11.34 11.24
C PHE A 140 -7.96 10.97 10.59
N ASP A 141 -7.89 9.75 10.04
CA ASP A 141 -6.85 9.37 9.09
C ASP A 141 -7.35 9.68 7.67
N PHE A 142 -6.44 10.08 6.78
CA PHE A 142 -6.77 10.33 5.38
C PHE A 142 -5.77 9.71 4.40
N LEU A 143 -6.27 9.34 3.22
CA LEU A 143 -5.50 9.07 2.02
C LEU A 143 -5.89 10.10 0.96
N PHE A 144 -4.98 11.01 0.65
CA PHE A 144 -5.15 11.96 -0.43
C PHE A 144 -4.61 11.36 -1.71
N LEU A 145 -5.50 11.12 -2.67
CA LEU A 145 -5.19 10.53 -3.96
C LEU A 145 -5.23 11.59 -5.05
N THR A 146 -4.10 11.81 -5.71
CA THR A 146 -4.08 12.60 -6.93
C THR A 146 -3.76 11.69 -8.11
N PRO A 147 -4.47 11.82 -9.25
CA PRO A 147 -4.05 11.14 -10.47
C PRO A 147 -2.60 11.50 -10.78
N LEU A 148 -1.79 10.50 -11.12
CA LEU A 148 -0.50 10.76 -11.75
C LEU A 148 -0.82 11.41 -13.10
N ASN A 149 -0.43 12.68 -13.28
CA ASN A 149 -0.60 13.37 -14.55
C ASN A 149 -0.01 12.49 -15.68
N GLY A 150 -0.85 12.09 -16.63
CA GLY A 150 -0.41 11.45 -17.86
C GLY A 150 -0.44 9.93 -17.93
N ARG A 151 -1.48 9.22 -17.42
CA ARG A 151 -1.84 7.87 -17.90
C ARG A 151 -3.15 7.29 -17.33
N ILE A 152 -4.12 7.01 -18.22
CA ILE A 152 -5.05 5.87 -18.12
C ILE A 152 -4.98 5.17 -19.49
N TYR A 153 -4.75 3.86 -19.51
CA TYR A 153 -4.88 3.05 -20.73
C TYR A 153 -5.94 1.98 -20.49
N TYR A 154 -7.13 2.20 -21.05
CA TYR A 154 -8.02 1.12 -21.46
C TYR A 154 -8.10 1.13 -22.98
N ILE A 155 -8.06 -0.05 -23.59
CA ILE A 155 -8.33 -0.24 -25.01
C ILE A 155 -9.72 -0.84 -25.07
N ASP A 156 -10.72 -0.04 -25.44
CA ASP A 156 -11.98 -0.61 -25.90
C ASP A 156 -11.87 -0.85 -27.40
N LYS A 157 -12.17 -2.08 -27.83
CA LYS A 157 -12.29 -2.40 -29.25
C LYS A 157 -13.74 -2.15 -29.64
N GLN A 158 -14.02 -0.95 -30.13
CA GLN A 158 -15.15 -0.74 -31.05
C GLN A 158 -14.59 -0.29 -32.39
N ASP A 159 -15.06 -0.98 -33.44
CA ASP A 159 -14.92 -0.74 -34.87
C ASP A 159 -13.83 0.24 -35.34
N ASP A 160 -12.82 -0.33 -35.99
CA ASP A 160 -11.81 0.14 -36.98
C ASP A 160 -11.47 1.61 -37.25
N SER A 161 -12.03 2.63 -36.59
CA SER A 161 -11.53 3.99 -36.75
C SER A 161 -11.83 4.89 -35.56
N LYS A 162 -10.75 5.19 -34.82
CA LYS A 162 -10.60 6.18 -33.73
C LYS A 162 -10.94 5.66 -32.32
N SER A 163 -9.88 5.22 -31.66
CA SER A 163 -9.79 5.12 -30.21
C SER A 163 -9.91 6.52 -29.58
N ILE A 164 -10.96 6.77 -28.81
CA ILE A 164 -11.08 7.99 -28.00
C ILE A 164 -11.12 7.56 -26.53
N VAL A 165 -10.07 7.91 -25.80
CA VAL A 165 -9.86 7.57 -24.38
C VAL A 165 -10.24 8.78 -23.52
N HIS A 166 -11.20 8.64 -22.61
CA HIS A 166 -11.46 9.69 -21.61
C HIS A 166 -11.97 9.13 -20.27
N TYR A 167 -11.13 9.22 -19.24
CA TYR A 167 -11.57 9.34 -17.85
C TYR A 167 -10.62 10.28 -17.10
N ASN A 168 -11.17 11.37 -16.53
CA ASN A 168 -10.44 12.24 -15.60
C ASN A 168 -10.95 11.90 -14.20
N TYR A 169 -10.30 10.93 -13.53
CA TYR A 169 -10.49 10.79 -12.10
C TYR A 169 -9.76 11.97 -11.44
N ASP A 170 -10.53 12.99 -11.07
CA ASP A 170 -10.02 14.14 -10.33
C ASP A 170 -9.46 13.71 -8.96
N THR A 171 -8.85 14.67 -8.27
CA THR A 171 -8.32 14.47 -6.92
C THR A 171 -9.41 13.97 -5.97
N GLU A 172 -9.09 12.97 -5.15
CA GLU A 172 -10.00 12.39 -4.17
C GLU A 172 -9.31 12.32 -2.81
N ILE A 173 -10.09 12.45 -1.74
CA ILE A 173 -9.63 12.17 -0.39
C ILE A 173 -10.49 11.07 0.22
N LEU A 174 -9.84 10.01 0.69
CA LEU A 174 -10.50 8.99 1.50
C LEU A 174 -10.26 9.29 2.97
N ILE A 175 -11.33 9.28 3.75
CA ILE A 175 -11.30 9.65 5.16
C ILE A 175 -11.89 8.53 5.97
N ARG A 176 -11.27 8.25 7.11
CA ARG A 176 -11.81 7.34 8.12
C ARG A 176 -11.55 7.93 9.50
N GLN A 177 -12.54 7.83 10.38
CA GLN A 177 -12.35 8.19 11.78
C GLN A 177 -11.24 7.32 12.39
N GLY A 178 -10.22 7.97 12.93
CA GLY A 178 -9.14 7.32 13.65
C GLY A 178 -9.62 6.85 15.02
N GLY A 179 -8.95 5.85 15.59
CA GLY A 179 -9.09 5.57 17.03
C GLY A 179 -8.77 6.83 17.82
N SER A 180 -9.50 7.07 18.91
CA SER A 180 -9.44 8.29 19.72
C SER A 180 -8.01 8.78 19.96
N ALA A 181 -7.78 10.08 19.74
CA ALA A 181 -6.60 10.75 20.25
C ALA A 181 -6.55 10.53 21.77
N GLN A 182 -5.58 9.75 22.21
CA GLN A 182 -5.18 9.67 23.62
C GLN A 182 -4.24 10.83 23.90
#